data_AF-A0A0L6WA18-F1
#
_entry.id   AF-A0A0L6WA18-F1
#
_cell.length_a   1.000
_cell.length_b   1.000
_cell.length_c   1.000
_cell.angle_alpha   90.00
_cell.angle_beta   90.00
_cell.angle_gamma   90.00
#
_symmetry.space_group_name_H-M   'P 1'
#
loop_
_entity.id
_entity.type
_entity.pdbx_description
1 polymer ?
#
loop_
_entity_poly.entity_id
_entity_poly.type
_entity_poly.pdbx_seq_one_letter_code
_entity_poly.pdbx_strand_id
1 'polypeptide(L)'
;AFSHDQVQAATTSGFLAIEHNNFSQIAECIVGLNLNVLKNVAEWMAKGELVKLSTNEEHACFKAINDLDAVSGWVGGAPISKKHMRNEIWSLVIEKGAPSWFITLLPIDVQHPICLYYTDTGISFCPSISIVGADRQGLSGNTSAYYSTVKQQGWMTLHLHMLLWLCSSLLLEDARCRIIDLDSSFQKALVDYLEASFTGDFTTGSMNNVANNIKSSKTTPDNGYMDSCNVKPTCVRCRETCNWWKHFFYTVDDLVFCCNVHTCGTSFKKDGIKKKGKEYKGCMDNKWGKCKAHFPKQLFKQTEVDPMMGALNMQKAEPWLNTFTPALTYLFRCNTDVTSLQSGTAVKAVLLYITKYITKMSLKTYTAFEVVRTVLSKNQEIVNCHDPSPGPPHIVQQPLIPQNP
;
A
#
# COMPACT_ATOMS: atom_id res chain seq x y z
N ALA A 1 -5.91 -14.66 9.18
CA ALA A 1 -5.12 -15.36 8.13
C ALA A 1 -3.85 -14.59 7.82
N PHE A 2 -3.85 -13.52 7.01
CA PHE A 2 -2.62 -12.83 6.59
C PHE A 2 -1.70 -12.31 7.71
N SER A 3 -2.25 -11.76 8.81
CA SER A 3 -1.40 -11.37 9.96
C SER A 3 -0.73 -12.57 10.62
N HIS A 4 -1.37 -13.74 10.64
CA HIS A 4 -0.76 -14.97 11.14
C HIS A 4 0.29 -15.48 10.17
N ASP A 5 0.05 -15.41 8.87
CA ASP A 5 1.03 -15.76 7.84
C ASP A 5 2.26 -14.84 7.88
N GLN A 6 2.07 -13.54 8.11
CA GLN A 6 3.18 -12.60 8.30
C GLN A 6 3.97 -12.88 9.58
N VAL A 7 3.29 -13.21 10.69
CA VAL A 7 3.96 -13.60 11.93
C VAL A 7 4.73 -14.90 11.72
N GLN A 8 4.11 -15.91 11.09
CA GLN A 8 4.76 -17.18 10.77
C GLN A 8 5.97 -17.00 9.86
N ALA A 9 5.86 -16.19 8.80
CA ALA A 9 6.95 -15.87 7.91
C ALA A 9 8.07 -15.11 8.63
N ALA A 10 7.73 -14.12 9.48
CA ALA A 10 8.71 -13.39 10.29
C ALA A 10 9.43 -14.30 11.29
N THR A 11 8.71 -15.22 11.93
CA THR A 11 9.27 -16.22 12.84
C THR A 11 10.20 -17.17 12.09
N THR A 12 9.80 -17.66 10.91
CA THR A 12 10.63 -18.53 10.07
C THR A 12 11.90 -17.83 9.60
N SER A 13 11.79 -16.58 9.13
CA SER A 13 12.96 -15.74 8.79
C SER A 13 13.86 -15.47 10.00
N GLY A 14 13.29 -15.37 11.19
CA GLY A 14 14.03 -15.26 12.45
C GLY A 14 14.89 -16.50 12.74
N PHE A 15 14.39 -17.71 12.45
CA PHE A 15 15.19 -18.93 12.55
C PHE A 15 16.32 -18.98 11.52
N LEU A 16 16.05 -18.61 10.27
CA LEU A 16 17.08 -18.55 9.21
C LEU A 16 18.17 -17.52 9.49
N ALA A 17 17.82 -16.43 10.18
CA ALA A 17 18.77 -15.42 10.66
C ALA A 17 19.78 -15.98 11.70
N ILE A 18 19.38 -16.99 12.48
CA ILE A 18 20.24 -17.67 13.47
C ILE A 18 21.30 -18.54 12.78
N GLU A 19 21.00 -19.05 11.58
CA GLU A 19 21.92 -19.88 10.79
C GLU A 19 23.00 -19.07 10.04
N HIS A 20 22.97 -17.74 10.13
CA HIS A 20 23.97 -16.89 9.48
C HIS A 20 25.33 -17.00 10.19
N ASN A 21 26.42 -17.12 9.43
CA ASN A 21 27.78 -17.32 9.95
C ASN A 21 28.25 -16.26 10.98
N ASN A 22 27.64 -15.07 10.96
CA ASN A 22 27.98 -13.97 11.86
C ASN A 22 27.05 -13.88 13.09
N PHE A 23 26.06 -14.76 13.23
CA PHE A 23 25.06 -14.67 14.30
C PHE A 23 25.68 -14.65 15.70
N SER A 24 26.61 -15.57 16.00
CA SER A 24 27.28 -15.63 17.30
C SER A 24 28.03 -14.34 17.64
N GLN A 25 28.76 -13.79 16.67
CA GLN A 25 29.49 -12.53 16.85
C GLN A 25 28.56 -11.34 17.10
N ILE A 26 27.39 -11.33 16.44
CA ILE A 26 26.39 -10.27 16.60
C ILE A 26 25.67 -10.41 17.94
N ALA A 27 25.35 -11.63 18.36
CA ALA A 27 24.76 -11.91 19.67
C ALA A 27 25.70 -11.47 20.81
N GLU A 28 26.98 -11.85 20.75
CA GLU A 28 28.01 -11.40 21.70
C GLU A 28 28.13 -9.86 21.72
N CYS A 29 28.16 -9.23 20.54
CA CYS A 29 28.20 -7.77 20.44
C CYS A 29 27.00 -7.08 21.08
N ILE A 30 25.79 -7.65 20.96
CA ILE A 30 24.56 -7.11 21.54
C ILE A 30 24.55 -7.27 23.05
N VAL A 31 24.97 -8.43 23.56
CA VAL A 31 25.04 -8.72 25.00
C VAL A 31 26.10 -7.84 25.68
N GLY A 32 27.22 -7.54 25.00
CA GLY A 32 28.29 -6.68 25.50
C GLY A 32 28.01 -5.16 25.45
N LEU A 33 26.82 -4.72 25.01
CA LEU A 33 26.51 -3.30 24.91
C LEU A 33 26.35 -2.63 26.28
N ASN A 34 26.96 -1.46 26.44
CA ASN A 34 26.76 -0.64 27.63
C ASN A 34 25.36 0.01 27.63
N LEU A 35 24.49 -0.43 28.55
CA LEU A 35 23.10 0.04 28.66
C LEU A 35 22.95 1.55 28.91
N ASN A 36 23.92 2.18 29.57
CA ASN A 36 23.89 3.63 29.82
C ASN A 36 24.23 4.42 28.55
N VAL A 37 25.20 3.94 27.76
CA VAL A 37 25.53 4.53 26.46
C VAL A 37 24.34 4.38 25.50
N LEU A 38 23.72 3.20 25.48
CA LEU A 38 22.53 2.92 24.68
C LEU A 38 21.37 3.88 25.01
N LYS A 39 21.15 4.14 26.30
CA LYS A 39 20.15 5.09 26.80
C LYS A 39 20.45 6.52 26.35
N ASN A 40 21.68 6.98 26.54
CA ASN A 40 22.09 8.34 26.17
C ASN A 40 21.94 8.59 24.67
N VAL A 41 22.38 7.64 23.85
CA VAL A 41 22.23 7.69 22.38
C VAL A 41 20.76 7.74 21.99
N ALA A 42 19.90 6.93 22.60
CA ALA A 42 18.46 6.94 22.33
C ALA A 42 17.82 8.30 22.69
N GLU A 43 18.20 8.89 23.82
CA GLU A 43 17.69 10.19 24.27
C GLU A 43 18.14 11.35 23.37
N TRP A 44 19.42 11.38 22.94
CA TRP A 44 19.93 12.39 22.00
C TRP A 44 19.20 12.32 20.66
N MET A 45 19.03 11.11 20.12
CA MET A 45 18.29 10.90 18.88
C MET A 45 16.81 11.27 19.01
N ALA A 46 16.19 11.05 20.17
CA ALA A 46 14.81 11.44 20.43
C ALA A 46 14.63 12.97 20.46
N LYS A 47 15.65 13.71 20.93
CA LYS A 47 15.70 15.19 20.93
C LYS A 47 16.03 15.79 19.56
N GLY A 48 16.48 14.98 18.60
CA GLY A 48 16.85 15.42 17.25
C GLY A 48 18.25 16.03 17.18
N GLU A 49 19.10 15.75 18.17
CA GLU A 49 20.49 16.21 18.19
C GLU A 49 21.34 15.39 17.20
N LEU A 50 22.32 16.04 16.57
CA LEU A 50 23.26 15.40 15.66
C LEU A 50 24.24 14.56 16.48
N VAL A 51 24.03 13.25 16.53
CA VAL A 51 24.89 12.32 17.26
C VAL A 51 26.24 12.23 16.56
N LYS A 52 27.26 12.91 17.09
CA LYS A 52 28.66 12.69 16.73
C LYS A 52 29.20 11.54 17.56
N LEU A 53 29.39 10.39 16.92
CA LEU A 53 30.05 9.24 17.51
C LEU A 53 31.50 9.63 17.84
N SER A 54 31.81 9.65 19.13
CA SER A 54 33.11 10.09 19.64
C SER A 54 33.80 8.99 20.44
N THR A 55 33.03 8.03 20.97
CA THR A 55 33.53 6.91 21.79
C THR A 55 33.38 5.57 21.08
N ASN A 56 34.26 4.61 21.41
CA ASN A 56 34.21 3.26 20.84
C ASN A 56 32.91 2.53 21.23
N GLU A 57 32.37 2.83 22.41
CA GLU A 57 31.12 2.27 22.93
C GLU A 57 29.90 2.79 22.16
N GLU A 58 29.89 4.07 21.77
CA GLU A 58 28.87 4.62 20.86
C GLU A 58 28.94 3.97 19.49
N HIS A 59 30.15 3.80 18.93
CA HIS A 59 30.35 3.09 17.68
C HIS A 59 29.85 1.63 17.76
N ALA A 60 30.09 0.94 18.87
CA ALA A 60 29.60 -0.42 19.11
C ALA A 60 28.06 -0.48 19.14
N CYS A 61 27.39 0.50 19.76
CA CYS A 61 25.93 0.59 19.77
C CYS A 61 25.34 0.72 18.35
N PHE A 62 25.93 1.57 17.51
CA PHE A 62 25.49 1.73 16.12
C PHE A 62 25.83 0.52 15.25
N LYS A 63 27.01 -0.09 15.47
CA LYS A 63 27.41 -1.34 14.81
C LYS A 63 26.41 -2.46 15.12
N ALA A 64 26.01 -2.63 16.37
CA ALA A 64 25.04 -3.64 16.77
C ALA A 64 23.67 -3.46 16.10
N ILE A 65 23.19 -2.22 15.94
CA ILE A 65 21.95 -1.96 15.16
C ILE A 65 22.15 -2.27 13.68
N ASN A 66 23.26 -1.85 13.08
CA ASN A 66 23.52 -2.13 11.67
C ASN A 66 23.63 -3.63 11.40
N ASP A 67 24.26 -4.37 12.32
CA ASP A 67 24.41 -5.82 12.26
C ASP A 67 23.04 -6.51 12.46
N LEU A 68 22.21 -6.02 13.39
CA LEU A 68 20.83 -6.50 13.58
C LEU A 68 19.95 -6.20 12.34
N ASP A 69 20.11 -5.03 11.73
CA ASP A 69 19.45 -4.67 10.47
C ASP A 69 19.91 -5.59 9.33
N ALA A 70 21.21 -5.90 9.26
CA ALA A 70 21.81 -6.83 8.28
C ALA A 70 21.19 -8.23 8.36
N VAL A 71 21.08 -8.76 9.57
CA VAL A 71 20.52 -10.10 9.82
C VAL A 71 19.00 -10.13 9.63
N SER A 72 18.30 -9.02 9.91
CA SER A 72 16.84 -8.93 9.75
C SER A 72 16.36 -8.66 8.32
N GLY A 73 17.25 -8.59 7.32
CA GLY A 73 16.89 -8.26 5.93
C GLY A 73 15.87 -9.21 5.27
N TRP A 74 15.78 -10.44 5.76
CA TRP A 74 14.84 -11.47 5.31
C TRP A 74 13.49 -11.43 6.02
N VAL A 75 13.33 -10.57 7.03
CA VAL A 75 12.07 -10.35 7.74
C VAL A 75 11.26 -9.31 6.98
N GLY A 76 10.05 -9.68 6.58
CA GLY A 76 9.11 -8.77 5.91
C GLY A 76 8.91 -7.48 6.71
N GLY A 77 9.21 -6.33 6.09
CA GLY A 77 9.05 -5.01 6.71
C GLY A 77 10.29 -4.45 7.43
N ALA A 78 11.39 -5.20 7.52
CA ALA A 78 12.68 -4.73 8.00
C ALA A 78 13.26 -3.60 7.12
N PRO A 79 14.17 -2.75 7.64
CA PRO A 79 14.78 -1.66 6.87
C PRO A 79 15.46 -2.14 5.58
N ILE A 80 16.14 -3.29 5.62
CA ILE A 80 16.82 -3.86 4.46
C ILE A 80 15.83 -4.44 3.44
N SER A 81 14.80 -5.17 3.86
CA SER A 81 13.70 -5.60 2.98
C SER A 81 13.10 -4.41 2.22
N LYS A 82 12.90 -3.27 2.90
CA LYS A 82 12.44 -2.02 2.27
C LYS A 82 13.46 -1.40 1.31
N LYS A 83 14.76 -1.55 1.58
CA LYS A 83 15.83 -1.15 0.67
C LYS A 83 15.81 -2.00 -0.60
N HIS A 84 15.64 -3.32 -0.50
CA HIS A 84 15.50 -4.20 -1.66
C HIS A 84 14.28 -3.85 -2.51
N MET A 85 13.10 -3.69 -1.89
CA MET A 85 11.89 -3.21 -2.57
C MET A 85 12.11 -1.89 -3.32
N ARG A 86 12.83 -0.95 -2.70
CA ARG A 86 13.17 0.33 -3.34
C ARG A 86 14.10 0.13 -4.54
N ASN A 87 15.14 -0.69 -4.39
CA ASN A 87 16.09 -0.97 -5.45
C ASN A 87 15.43 -1.67 -6.64
N GLU A 88 14.49 -2.57 -6.38
CA GLU A 88 13.69 -3.23 -7.42
C GLU A 88 12.87 -2.22 -8.22
N ILE A 89 12.12 -1.33 -7.55
CA ILE A 89 11.38 -0.25 -8.23
C ILE A 89 12.33 0.64 -9.03
N TRP A 90 13.48 1.03 -8.47
CA TRP A 90 14.45 1.84 -9.20
C TRP A 90 15.01 1.11 -10.42
N SER A 91 15.29 -0.18 -10.32
CA SER A 91 15.75 -0.98 -11.46
C SER A 91 14.71 -1.04 -12.57
N LEU A 92 13.43 -1.22 -12.23
CA LEU A 92 12.32 -1.18 -13.19
C LEU A 92 12.15 0.20 -13.81
N VAL A 93 12.30 1.28 -13.03
CA VAL A 93 12.23 2.65 -13.56
C VAL A 93 13.39 2.95 -14.51
N ILE A 94 14.59 2.44 -14.21
CA ILE A 94 15.77 2.60 -15.08
C ILE A 94 15.59 1.81 -16.38
N GLU A 95 15.09 0.58 -16.31
CA GLU A 95 14.95 -0.31 -17.46
C GLU A 95 13.73 0.04 -18.35
N LYS A 96 12.58 0.33 -17.73
CA LYS A 96 11.28 0.51 -18.41
C LYS A 96 10.83 1.96 -18.49
N GLY A 97 11.54 2.90 -17.87
CA GLY A 97 11.11 4.29 -17.74
C GLY A 97 10.06 4.48 -16.64
N ALA A 98 9.30 5.57 -16.71
CA ALA A 98 8.28 5.85 -15.70
C ALA A 98 7.10 4.86 -15.79
N PRO A 99 6.55 4.41 -14.64
CA PRO A 99 5.32 3.63 -14.64
C PRO A 99 4.18 4.44 -15.26
N SER A 100 3.26 3.73 -15.92
CA SER A 100 2.06 4.33 -16.52
C SER A 100 0.96 4.57 -15.48
N TRP A 101 0.83 3.67 -14.50
CA TRP A 101 -0.24 3.74 -13.50
C TRP A 101 0.28 3.48 -12.09
N PHE A 102 -0.34 4.17 -11.14
CA PHE A 102 -0.30 3.81 -9.72
C PHE A 102 -1.71 3.47 -9.25
N ILE A 103 -1.87 2.25 -8.76
CA ILE A 103 -3.15 1.69 -8.33
C ILE A 103 -3.05 1.33 -6.85
N THR A 104 -4.05 1.71 -6.08
CA THR A 104 -4.17 1.25 -4.69
C THR A 104 -5.50 0.56 -4.46
N LEU A 105 -5.45 -0.56 -3.72
CA LEU A 105 -6.63 -1.31 -3.31
C LEU A 105 -6.64 -1.40 -1.78
N LEU A 106 -7.73 -0.97 -1.16
CA LEU A 106 -7.98 -1.07 0.27
C LEU A 106 -9.13 -2.05 0.50
N PRO A 107 -8.87 -3.37 0.48
CA PRO A 107 -9.84 -4.33 0.97
C PRO A 107 -10.12 -4.06 2.46
N ILE A 108 -11.38 -3.85 2.79
CA ILE A 108 -11.83 -3.79 4.18
C ILE A 108 -12.22 -5.22 4.56
N ASP A 109 -11.59 -5.74 5.60
CA ASP A 109 -11.80 -7.09 6.15
C ASP A 109 -12.86 -7.10 7.26
N VAL A 110 -13.09 -5.96 7.92
CA VAL A 110 -14.04 -5.81 9.03
C VAL A 110 -15.21 -4.91 8.63
N GLN A 111 -16.44 -5.44 8.68
CA GLN A 111 -17.69 -4.74 8.33
C GLN A 111 -17.86 -4.33 6.87
N HIS A 112 -17.08 -4.88 5.96
CA HIS A 112 -17.32 -4.69 4.55
C HIS A 112 -18.70 -5.29 4.21
N PRO A 113 -19.69 -4.49 3.76
CA PRO A 113 -21.06 -4.99 3.53
C PRO A 113 -21.09 -6.20 2.58
N ILE A 114 -20.14 -6.24 1.65
CA ILE A 114 -19.91 -7.34 0.71
C ILE A 114 -19.17 -8.53 1.33
N CYS A 115 -18.13 -8.35 2.15
CA CYS A 115 -17.59 -9.49 2.91
C CYS A 115 -18.70 -10.10 3.76
N LEU A 116 -19.54 -9.29 4.42
CA LEU A 116 -20.71 -9.76 5.16
C LEU A 116 -21.80 -10.41 4.28
N TYR A 117 -22.00 -9.93 3.04
CA TYR A 117 -23.00 -10.46 2.10
C TYR A 117 -22.55 -11.77 1.43
N TYR A 118 -21.25 -11.93 1.15
CA TYR A 118 -20.68 -13.12 0.51
C TYR A 118 -20.10 -14.12 1.50
N THR A 119 -19.80 -13.72 2.75
CA THR A 119 -19.58 -14.69 3.83
C THR A 119 -20.82 -15.54 3.97
N ASP A 120 -20.64 -16.86 4.01
CA ASP A 120 -21.69 -17.90 4.05
C ASP A 120 -22.23 -18.36 2.68
N THR A 121 -21.90 -17.70 1.56
CA THR A 121 -22.31 -18.20 0.22
C THR A 121 -21.44 -19.35 -0.30
N GLY A 122 -20.28 -19.60 0.33
CA GLY A 122 -19.28 -20.58 -0.15
C GLY A 122 -18.58 -20.19 -1.46
N ILE A 123 -18.86 -18.98 -1.99
CA ILE A 123 -18.31 -18.52 -3.26
C ILE A 123 -16.93 -17.90 -3.02
N SER A 124 -15.88 -18.56 -3.49
CA SER A 124 -14.54 -17.97 -3.55
C SER A 124 -14.47 -16.97 -4.71
N PHE A 125 -14.18 -15.70 -4.40
CA PHE A 125 -13.96 -14.68 -5.41
C PHE A 125 -12.47 -14.64 -5.80
N CYS A 126 -12.12 -15.27 -6.93
CA CYS A 126 -10.78 -15.25 -7.52
C CYS A 126 -10.82 -14.58 -8.91
N PRO A 127 -10.64 -13.26 -9.01
CA PRO A 127 -10.66 -12.59 -10.31
C PRO A 127 -9.42 -13.02 -11.11
N SER A 128 -9.64 -13.63 -12.26
CA SER A 128 -8.57 -13.97 -13.22
C SER A 128 -8.14 -12.69 -13.95
N ILE A 129 -7.18 -11.96 -13.39
CA ILE A 129 -6.65 -10.76 -14.02
C ILE A 129 -5.38 -11.16 -14.77
N SER A 130 -5.41 -11.10 -16.09
CA SER A 130 -4.22 -11.25 -16.93
C SER A 130 -3.34 -10.02 -16.79
N ILE A 131 -2.22 -10.14 -16.08
CA ILE A 131 -1.33 -9.01 -15.80
C ILE A 131 -0.17 -8.96 -16.82
N VAL A 132 0.67 -10.00 -16.96
CA VAL A 132 1.83 -10.00 -17.91
C VAL A 132 1.89 -11.27 -18.73
N GLY A 133 2.22 -11.18 -20.02
CA GLY A 133 2.48 -12.33 -20.89
C GLY A 133 1.24 -13.12 -21.33
N ALA A 134 0.04 -12.60 -21.05
CA ALA A 134 -1.19 -13.19 -21.55
C ALA A 134 -1.38 -12.87 -23.04
N ASP A 135 -1.93 -13.84 -23.78
CA ASP A 135 -2.25 -13.72 -25.21
C ASP A 135 -3.41 -12.73 -25.49
N ARG A 136 -3.95 -12.11 -24.44
CA ARG A 136 -5.05 -11.14 -24.48
C ARG A 136 -4.65 -9.85 -23.79
N GLN A 137 -5.04 -8.73 -24.38
CA GLN A 137 -4.82 -7.40 -23.83
C GLN A 137 -5.45 -7.28 -22.43
N GLY A 138 -4.65 -6.78 -21.48
CA GLY A 138 -5.10 -6.52 -20.11
C GLY A 138 -6.05 -5.32 -20.03
N LEU A 139 -6.67 -5.12 -18.86
CA LEU A 139 -7.67 -4.06 -18.64
C LEU A 139 -7.18 -2.66 -19.03
N SER A 140 -5.91 -2.36 -18.73
CA SER A 140 -5.28 -1.08 -19.06
C SER A 140 -4.41 -1.16 -20.32
N GLY A 141 -4.45 -2.27 -21.07
CA GLY A 141 -3.58 -2.52 -22.20
C GLY A 141 -2.55 -3.63 -21.97
N ASN A 142 -1.63 -3.77 -22.92
CA ASN A 142 -0.54 -4.74 -22.81
C ASN A 142 0.45 -4.25 -21.75
N THR A 143 0.71 -5.09 -20.76
CA THR A 143 1.60 -4.76 -19.64
C THR A 143 3.00 -5.27 -19.94
N SER A 144 3.99 -4.39 -19.79
CA SER A 144 5.42 -4.70 -19.89
C SER A 144 5.99 -5.19 -18.56
N ALA A 145 5.59 -4.55 -17.45
CA ALA A 145 6.00 -4.91 -16.10
C ALA A 145 4.97 -4.43 -15.07
N TYR A 146 4.99 -5.04 -13.88
CA TYR A 146 4.29 -4.53 -12.71
C TYR A 146 5.16 -4.70 -11.47
N TYR A 147 4.91 -3.88 -10.47
CA TYR A 147 5.44 -4.06 -9.14
C TYR A 147 4.29 -3.88 -8.15
N SER A 148 4.15 -4.77 -7.18
CA SER A 148 3.09 -4.66 -6.18
C SER A 148 3.59 -5.02 -4.79
N THR A 149 3.10 -4.31 -3.77
CA THR A 149 3.40 -4.61 -2.38
C THR A 149 2.17 -4.44 -1.51
N VAL A 150 1.95 -5.38 -0.59
CA VAL A 150 0.89 -5.31 0.41
C VAL A 150 1.47 -4.73 1.68
N LYS A 151 0.81 -3.70 2.20
CA LYS A 151 1.13 -3.11 3.49
C LYS A 151 -0.02 -3.34 4.46
N GLN A 152 0.32 -3.82 5.65
CA GLN A 152 -0.58 -3.73 6.79
C GLN A 152 -0.61 -2.29 7.31
N GLN A 153 -1.75 -1.63 7.17
CA GLN A 153 -2.06 -0.43 7.95
C GLN A 153 -2.57 -0.87 9.32
N GLY A 154 -2.54 0.01 10.33
CA GLY A 154 -2.97 -0.36 11.68
C GLY A 154 -4.35 -1.04 11.69
N TRP A 155 -4.57 -1.94 12.66
CA TRP A 155 -5.80 -2.73 12.81
C TRP A 155 -6.05 -3.74 11.68
N MET A 156 -4.99 -4.36 11.17
CA MET A 156 -5.03 -5.47 10.19
C MET A 156 -5.58 -5.14 8.79
N THR A 157 -5.90 -3.87 8.53
CA THR A 157 -6.35 -3.44 7.20
C THR A 157 -5.22 -3.55 6.18
N LEU A 158 -5.46 -4.30 5.11
CA LEU A 158 -4.50 -4.47 4.04
C LEU A 158 -4.62 -3.33 3.03
N HIS A 159 -3.47 -2.88 2.56
CA HIS A 159 -3.39 -1.87 1.51
C HIS A 159 -2.43 -2.34 0.44
N LEU A 160 -2.96 -2.69 -0.73
CA LEU A 160 -2.14 -3.01 -1.88
C LEU A 160 -1.72 -1.71 -2.57
N HIS A 161 -0.44 -1.60 -2.87
CA HIS A 161 0.12 -0.59 -3.76
C HIS A 161 0.67 -1.29 -4.99
N MET A 162 0.26 -0.85 -6.17
CA MET A 162 0.68 -1.43 -7.44
C MET A 162 1.14 -0.34 -8.41
N LEU A 163 2.28 -0.57 -9.04
CA LEU A 163 2.82 0.17 -10.17
C LEU A 163 2.68 -0.68 -11.43
N LEU A 164 2.23 -0.08 -12.52
CA LEU A 164 2.01 -0.78 -13.79
C LEU A 164 2.74 -0.05 -14.93
N TRP A 165 3.51 -0.78 -15.72
CA TRP A 165 4.14 -0.31 -16.96
C TRP A 165 3.45 -0.94 -18.16
N LEU A 166 3.01 -0.11 -19.09
CA LEU A 166 2.41 -0.57 -20.34
C LEU A 166 3.49 -0.71 -21.43
N CYS A 167 3.27 -1.64 -22.35
CA CYS A 167 4.08 -1.76 -23.55
C CYS A 167 3.98 -0.48 -24.39
N SER A 168 5.11 -0.09 -25.00
CA SER A 168 5.21 1.12 -25.84
C SER A 168 4.80 2.42 -25.12
N SER A 169 4.98 2.49 -23.79
CA SER A 169 4.84 3.75 -23.07
C SER A 169 5.92 4.74 -23.54
N LEU A 170 5.49 5.93 -23.95
CA LEU A 170 6.41 7.00 -24.33
C LEU A 170 7.23 7.47 -23.12
N LEU A 171 8.45 7.95 -23.39
CA LEU A 171 9.18 8.74 -22.41
C LEU A 171 8.36 9.98 -22.06
N LEU A 172 8.47 10.44 -20.81
CA LEU A 172 7.69 11.57 -20.30
C LEU A 172 7.82 12.85 -21.13
N GLU A 173 9.02 13.14 -21.63
CA GLU A 173 9.26 14.32 -22.46
C GLU A 173 8.56 14.18 -23.81
N ASP A 174 8.69 13.02 -24.46
CA ASP A 174 8.01 12.74 -25.74
C ASP A 174 6.50 12.75 -25.59
N ALA A 175 5.97 12.17 -24.51
CA ALA A 175 4.55 12.21 -24.17
C ALA A 175 4.09 13.66 -24.01
N ARG A 176 4.83 14.48 -23.25
CA ARG A 176 4.51 15.90 -23.04
C ARG A 176 4.52 16.67 -24.35
N CYS A 177 5.53 16.50 -25.21
CA CYS A 177 5.60 17.17 -26.50
C CYS A 177 4.38 16.82 -27.39
N ARG A 178 3.98 15.55 -27.43
CA ARG A 178 2.82 15.10 -28.21
C ARG A 178 1.47 15.49 -27.60
N ILE A 179 1.41 15.70 -26.28
CA ILE A 179 0.20 16.14 -25.57
C ILE A 179 -0.06 17.64 -25.78
N ILE A 180 1.00 18.46 -25.86
CA ILE A 180 0.90 19.92 -26.06
C ILE A 180 0.52 20.27 -27.50
N ASP A 181 0.88 19.41 -28.45
CA ASP A 181 0.52 19.57 -29.86
C ASP A 181 -1.00 19.38 -30.07
N LEU A 182 -1.70 20.50 -30.28
CA LEU A 182 -3.17 20.56 -30.41
C LEU A 182 -3.71 19.86 -31.66
N ASP A 183 -2.88 19.68 -32.68
CA ASP A 183 -3.25 18.97 -33.92
C ASP A 183 -2.93 17.46 -33.85
N SER A 184 -2.41 17.00 -32.70
CA SER A 184 -1.95 15.63 -32.56
C SER A 184 -3.11 14.66 -32.38
N SER A 185 -3.24 13.72 -33.33
CA SER A 185 -4.10 12.53 -33.17
C SER A 185 -3.77 11.72 -31.91
N PHE A 186 -2.52 11.84 -31.39
CA PHE A 186 -2.08 11.21 -30.16
C PHE A 186 -2.81 11.76 -28.93
N GLN A 187 -2.97 13.08 -28.81
CA GLN A 187 -3.63 13.70 -27.66
C GLN A 187 -5.06 13.17 -27.54
N LYS A 188 -5.80 13.16 -28.64
CA LYS A 188 -7.16 12.62 -28.69
C LYS A 188 -7.21 11.13 -28.33
N ALA A 189 -6.34 10.32 -28.92
CA ALA A 189 -6.27 8.88 -28.62
C ALA A 189 -5.91 8.61 -27.15
N LEU A 190 -5.05 9.44 -26.54
CA LEU A 190 -4.71 9.35 -25.12
C LEU A 190 -5.91 9.71 -24.24
N VAL A 191 -6.62 10.80 -24.54
CA VAL A 191 -7.84 11.20 -23.83
C VAL A 191 -8.88 10.08 -23.89
N ASP A 192 -9.18 9.58 -25.10
CA ASP A 192 -10.15 8.49 -25.31
C ASP A 192 -9.76 7.24 -24.50
N TYR A 193 -8.47 6.89 -24.49
CA TYR A 193 -7.96 5.76 -23.71
C TYR A 193 -8.12 5.96 -22.20
N LEU A 194 -7.80 7.16 -21.69
CA LEU A 194 -7.87 7.45 -20.26
C LEU A 194 -9.32 7.51 -19.76
N GLU A 195 -10.23 8.13 -20.52
CA GLU A 195 -11.67 8.16 -20.22
C GLU A 195 -12.32 6.77 -20.31
N ALA A 196 -11.81 5.89 -21.19
CA ALA A 196 -12.25 4.49 -21.22
C ALA A 196 -11.70 3.66 -20.05
N SER A 197 -10.55 4.05 -19.48
CA SER A 197 -9.83 3.27 -18.46
C SER A 197 -10.25 3.62 -17.03
N PHE A 198 -10.67 4.86 -16.78
CA PHE A 198 -11.03 5.31 -15.44
C PHE A 198 -12.02 6.48 -15.45
N THR A 199 -12.64 6.72 -14.31
CA THR A 199 -13.52 7.86 -14.08
C THR A 199 -13.30 8.45 -12.69
N GLY A 200 -13.59 9.75 -12.54
CA GLY A 200 -13.63 10.44 -11.26
C GLY A 200 -15.05 10.61 -10.70
N ASP A 201 -16.06 10.11 -11.40
CA ASP A 201 -17.47 10.39 -11.20
C ASP A 201 -18.33 9.12 -11.22
N PHE A 202 -19.55 9.22 -10.70
CA PHE A 202 -20.57 8.17 -10.81
C PHE A 202 -21.06 8.01 -12.24
N THR A 203 -21.44 6.78 -12.60
CA THR A 203 -21.80 6.40 -13.98
C THR A 203 -23.29 6.52 -14.28
N THR A 204 -24.15 6.40 -13.26
CA THR A 204 -25.61 6.41 -13.41
C THR A 204 -26.27 7.75 -13.06
N GLY A 205 -25.50 8.74 -12.59
CA GLY A 205 -26.00 10.08 -12.27
C GLY A 205 -25.13 10.80 -11.24
N SER A 206 -25.65 11.87 -10.64
CA SER A 206 -24.96 12.56 -9.54
C SER A 206 -24.94 11.73 -8.26
N MET A 207 -24.05 12.06 -7.32
CA MET A 207 -24.01 11.45 -5.99
C MET A 207 -25.38 11.43 -5.29
N ASN A 208 -26.18 12.49 -5.44
CA ASN A 208 -27.52 12.56 -4.87
C ASN A 208 -28.49 11.57 -5.51
N ASN A 209 -28.41 11.40 -6.85
CA ASN A 209 -29.23 10.43 -7.57
C ASN A 209 -28.87 9.01 -7.15
N VAL A 210 -27.58 8.69 -7.11
CA VAL A 210 -27.07 7.39 -6.65
C VAL A 210 -27.50 7.11 -5.21
N ALA A 211 -27.33 8.07 -4.31
CA ALA A 211 -27.76 7.92 -2.91
C ALA A 211 -29.27 7.66 -2.78
N ASN A 212 -30.09 8.30 -3.61
CA ASN A 212 -31.55 8.08 -3.61
C ASN A 212 -31.92 6.71 -4.18
N ASN A 213 -31.26 6.28 -5.26
CA ASN A 213 -31.48 4.96 -5.88
C ASN A 213 -31.11 3.81 -4.94
N ILE A 214 -30.01 3.94 -4.19
CA ILE A 214 -29.59 2.94 -3.20
C ILE A 214 -30.59 2.87 -2.04
N LYS A 215 -31.14 4.02 -1.62
CA LYS A 215 -32.17 4.08 -0.57
C LYS A 215 -33.48 3.42 -1.02
N SER A 216 -33.94 3.67 -2.24
CA SER A 216 -35.19 3.10 -2.76
C SER A 216 -35.09 1.59 -3.04
N SER A 217 -33.91 1.11 -3.43
CA SER A 217 -33.66 -0.32 -3.67
C SER A 217 -33.66 -1.14 -2.38
N LYS A 218 -33.36 -0.52 -1.23
CA LYS A 218 -33.41 -1.19 0.09
C LYS A 218 -34.83 -1.32 0.66
N THR A 219 -35.80 -0.56 0.12
CA THR A 219 -37.19 -0.53 0.61
C THR A 219 -38.18 -1.28 -0.29
N THR A 220 -37.75 -1.80 -1.44
CA THR A 220 -38.61 -2.57 -2.36
C THR A 220 -38.06 -3.98 -2.59
N PRO A 221 -38.87 -5.04 -2.45
CA PRO A 221 -38.54 -6.34 -3.00
C PRO A 221 -38.47 -6.20 -4.52
N ASP A 222 -37.38 -6.68 -5.09
CA ASP A 222 -36.98 -6.64 -6.49
C ASP A 222 -38.18 -6.71 -7.47
N ASN A 223 -38.60 -5.56 -7.99
CA ASN A 223 -39.60 -5.46 -9.05
C ASN A 223 -39.03 -4.57 -10.16
N GLY A 224 -38.42 -5.24 -11.15
CA GLY A 224 -38.32 -4.81 -12.55
C GLY A 224 -37.92 -3.35 -12.80
N TYR A 225 -36.62 -3.08 -12.80
CA TYR A 225 -36.07 -1.75 -13.07
C TYR A 225 -36.11 -1.34 -14.56
N MET A 226 -36.29 -0.03 -14.78
CA MET A 226 -36.67 0.61 -16.04
C MET A 226 -35.56 0.68 -17.11
N ASP A 227 -35.97 0.57 -18.37
CA ASP A 227 -35.11 0.39 -19.54
C ASP A 227 -34.49 1.71 -20.06
N SER A 228 -33.18 1.92 -19.84
CA SER A 228 -32.44 3.09 -20.34
C SER A 228 -31.69 2.85 -21.66
N CYS A 229 -31.92 1.73 -22.34
CA CYS A 229 -31.28 1.51 -23.64
C CYS A 229 -31.97 2.34 -24.72
N ASN A 230 -31.29 3.37 -25.22
CA ASN A 230 -31.75 4.19 -26.36
C ASN A 230 -31.95 3.38 -27.65
N VAL A 231 -31.52 2.12 -27.69
CA VAL A 231 -31.80 1.16 -28.77
C VAL A 231 -32.46 -0.06 -28.13
N LYS A 232 -33.76 -0.28 -28.40
CA LYS A 232 -34.42 -1.53 -28.00
C LYS A 232 -33.72 -2.69 -28.71
N PRO A 233 -32.96 -3.55 -28.02
CA PRO A 233 -32.22 -4.59 -28.69
C PRO A 233 -33.22 -5.63 -29.21
N THR A 234 -33.23 -5.84 -30.52
CA THR A 234 -34.08 -6.84 -31.18
C THR A 234 -33.57 -8.27 -30.94
N CYS A 235 -32.28 -8.43 -30.64
CA CYS A 235 -31.65 -9.71 -30.31
C CYS A 235 -31.60 -9.97 -28.80
N VAL A 236 -31.90 -11.21 -28.37
CA VAL A 236 -31.84 -11.66 -26.97
C VAL A 236 -30.46 -11.43 -26.36
N ARG A 237 -29.38 -11.81 -27.06
CA ARG A 237 -28.01 -11.61 -26.59
C ARG A 237 -27.66 -10.13 -26.36
N CYS A 238 -28.15 -9.25 -27.23
CA CYS A 238 -27.96 -7.81 -27.05
C CYS A 238 -28.74 -7.31 -25.83
N ARG A 239 -29.96 -7.81 -25.59
CA ARG A 239 -30.74 -7.48 -24.38
C ARG A 239 -30.04 -7.93 -23.10
N GLU A 240 -29.53 -9.15 -23.08
CA GLU A 240 -28.75 -9.67 -21.94
C GLU A 240 -27.49 -8.84 -21.69
N THR A 241 -26.77 -8.49 -22.75
CA THR A 241 -25.56 -7.65 -22.67
C THR A 241 -25.90 -6.25 -22.12
N CYS A 242 -26.98 -5.64 -22.61
CA CYS A 242 -27.46 -4.35 -22.13
C CYS A 242 -27.86 -4.41 -20.65
N ASN A 243 -28.56 -5.46 -20.23
CA ASN A 243 -28.95 -5.66 -18.84
C ASN A 243 -27.73 -5.87 -17.95
N TRP A 244 -26.73 -6.63 -18.42
CA TRP A 244 -25.48 -6.83 -17.71
C TRP A 244 -24.73 -5.51 -17.50
N TRP A 245 -24.59 -4.67 -18.54
CA TRP A 245 -23.93 -3.37 -18.41
C TRP A 245 -24.65 -2.44 -17.42
N LYS A 246 -25.98 -2.40 -17.45
CA LYS A 246 -26.77 -1.63 -16.46
C LYS A 246 -26.50 -2.12 -15.04
N HIS A 247 -26.54 -3.43 -14.82
CA HIS A 247 -26.25 -4.02 -13.52
C HIS A 247 -24.81 -3.75 -13.07
N PHE A 248 -23.85 -3.82 -14.00
CA PHE A 248 -22.45 -3.48 -13.76
C PHE A 248 -22.30 -2.03 -13.27
N PHE A 249 -22.83 -1.06 -14.01
CA PHE A 249 -22.72 0.36 -13.63
C PHE A 249 -23.43 0.69 -12.32
N TYR A 250 -24.64 0.14 -12.11
CA TYR A 250 -25.34 0.27 -10.84
C TYR A 250 -24.50 -0.28 -9.67
N THR A 251 -23.92 -1.47 -9.87
CA THR A 251 -23.09 -2.12 -8.85
C THR A 251 -21.84 -1.30 -8.55
N VAL A 252 -21.18 -0.78 -9.58
CA VAL A 252 -20.01 0.10 -9.41
C VAL A 252 -20.39 1.36 -8.62
N ASP A 253 -21.49 2.01 -8.97
CA ASP A 253 -21.92 3.22 -8.27
C ASP A 253 -22.26 2.96 -6.79
N ASP A 254 -22.94 1.85 -6.47
CA ASP A 254 -23.20 1.43 -5.09
C ASP A 254 -21.88 1.21 -4.31
N LEU A 255 -20.93 0.49 -4.92
CA LEU A 255 -19.59 0.26 -4.35
C LEU A 255 -18.85 1.57 -4.08
N VAL A 256 -18.78 2.43 -5.08
CA VAL A 256 -18.07 3.71 -5.02
C VAL A 256 -18.71 4.61 -3.97
N PHE A 257 -20.04 4.64 -3.91
CA PHE A 257 -20.79 5.41 -2.91
C PHE A 257 -20.47 4.94 -1.49
N CYS A 258 -20.42 3.62 -1.28
CA CYS A 258 -20.15 3.05 0.03
C CYS A 258 -18.68 3.13 0.47
N CYS A 259 -17.73 2.96 -0.46
CA CYS A 259 -16.33 2.71 -0.12
C CYS A 259 -15.38 3.84 -0.51
N ASN A 260 -15.71 4.64 -1.54
CA ASN A 260 -14.75 5.57 -2.16
C ASN A 260 -15.07 7.05 -1.86
N VAL A 261 -16.31 7.37 -1.46
CA VAL A 261 -16.69 8.75 -1.09
C VAL A 261 -15.95 9.20 0.16
N HIS A 262 -15.14 10.24 0.02
CA HIS A 262 -14.38 10.78 1.13
C HIS A 262 -15.26 11.65 2.04
N THR A 263 -15.29 11.33 3.33
CA THR A 263 -15.93 12.17 4.34
C THR A 263 -14.91 12.76 5.30
N CYS A 264 -14.72 14.08 5.22
CA CYS A 264 -13.94 14.82 6.21
C CYS A 264 -14.66 14.83 7.58
N GLY A 265 -13.90 15.01 8.66
CA GLY A 265 -14.48 15.40 9.94
C GLY A 265 -15.25 14.31 10.70
N THR A 266 -15.23 13.04 10.27
CA THR A 266 -15.88 11.91 10.99
C THR A 266 -15.37 11.68 12.42
N SER A 267 -14.29 12.36 12.80
CA SER A 267 -13.68 12.36 14.13
C SER A 267 -14.13 13.52 15.02
N PHE A 268 -14.88 14.49 14.47
CA PHE A 268 -15.36 15.67 15.16
C PHE A 268 -16.90 15.68 15.20
N LYS A 269 -17.47 16.29 16.25
CA LYS A 269 -18.90 16.65 16.32
C LYS A 269 -19.15 17.89 15.45
N LYS A 270 -20.43 18.19 15.17
CA LYS A 270 -20.82 19.41 14.44
C LYS A 270 -20.28 20.68 15.11
N ASP A 271 -20.13 20.65 16.43
CA ASP A 271 -19.63 21.77 17.25
C ASP A 271 -18.09 21.85 17.30
N GLY A 272 -17.38 21.12 16.42
CA GLY A 272 -15.91 21.11 16.37
C GLY A 272 -15.22 20.27 17.47
N ILE A 273 -15.96 19.77 18.45
CA ILE A 273 -15.42 18.96 19.54
C ILE A 273 -15.09 17.54 19.04
N LYS A 274 -13.87 17.04 19.32
CA LYS A 274 -13.47 15.65 18.99
C LYS A 274 -14.42 14.65 19.65
N LYS A 275 -14.92 13.67 18.88
CA LYS A 275 -15.77 12.60 19.44
C LYS A 275 -14.94 11.75 20.42
N LYS A 276 -15.42 11.60 21.67
CA LYS A 276 -14.82 10.70 22.67
C LYS A 276 -14.77 9.27 22.09
N GLY A 277 -13.63 8.58 22.23
CA GLY A 277 -13.42 7.20 21.78
C GLY A 277 -12.83 7.02 20.38
N LYS A 278 -12.60 8.08 19.59
CA LYS A 278 -11.78 7.99 18.36
C LYS A 278 -10.34 8.38 18.64
N GLU A 279 -9.48 7.40 18.85
CA GLU A 279 -8.02 7.58 18.99
C GLU A 279 -7.38 8.17 17.72
N TYR A 280 -7.96 7.93 16.55
CA TYR A 280 -7.36 8.28 15.27
C TYR A 280 -7.28 9.78 14.99
N LYS A 281 -6.13 10.18 14.45
CA LYS A 281 -5.92 11.49 13.81
C LYS A 281 -6.67 11.52 12.49
N GLY A 282 -7.84 12.15 12.45
CA GLY A 282 -8.62 12.32 11.22
C GLY A 282 -7.83 13.01 10.10
N CYS A 283 -8.32 12.97 8.86
CA CYS A 283 -7.66 13.64 7.73
C CYS A 283 -7.42 15.15 7.96
N MET A 284 -8.24 15.77 8.80
CA MET A 284 -8.17 17.18 9.20
C MET A 284 -7.22 17.45 10.38
N ASP A 285 -6.69 16.41 11.03
CA ASP A 285 -5.80 16.54 12.18
C ASP A 285 -4.37 16.87 11.71
N ASN A 286 -4.19 18.13 11.30
CA ASN A 286 -2.93 18.74 10.91
C ASN A 286 -2.96 20.26 11.13
N LYS A 287 -1.77 20.86 11.22
CA LYS A 287 -1.57 22.29 11.49
C LYS A 287 -2.21 23.23 10.45
N TRP A 288 -2.53 22.74 9.26
CA TRP A 288 -3.06 23.54 8.16
C TRP A 288 -4.59 23.56 8.11
N GLY A 289 -5.27 22.72 8.91
CA GLY A 289 -6.73 22.60 8.87
C GLY A 289 -7.27 22.16 7.50
N LYS A 290 -6.44 21.53 6.66
CA LYS A 290 -6.80 21.06 5.32
C LYS A 290 -6.87 19.55 5.28
N CYS A 291 -7.67 18.97 4.39
CA CYS A 291 -7.71 17.52 4.26
C CYS A 291 -6.36 16.98 3.76
N LYS A 292 -5.73 16.05 4.50
CA LYS A 292 -4.49 15.36 4.06
C LYS A 292 -4.62 14.64 2.73
N ALA A 293 -5.83 14.24 2.34
CA ALA A 293 -6.12 13.61 1.05
C ALA A 293 -6.49 14.64 -0.05
N HIS A 294 -6.32 15.93 0.23
CA HIS A 294 -6.53 17.04 -0.70
C HIS A 294 -7.96 17.14 -1.24
N PHE A 295 -8.95 16.86 -0.39
CA PHE A 295 -10.36 17.12 -0.69
C PHE A 295 -10.81 18.52 -0.23
N PRO A 296 -11.76 19.18 -0.92
CA PRO A 296 -12.39 18.74 -2.18
C PRO A 296 -11.41 18.80 -3.37
N LYS A 297 -11.59 17.91 -4.34
CA LYS A 297 -10.85 17.92 -5.61
C LYS A 297 -11.34 19.04 -6.51
N GLN A 298 -10.45 19.52 -7.37
CA GLN A 298 -10.79 20.47 -8.43
C GLN A 298 -11.73 19.80 -9.44
N LEU A 299 -12.70 20.57 -9.94
CA LEU A 299 -13.69 20.12 -10.90
C LEU A 299 -13.34 20.60 -12.30
N PHE A 300 -13.64 19.76 -13.29
CA PHE A 300 -13.40 20.04 -14.70
C PHE A 300 -14.63 19.58 -15.49
N LYS A 301 -15.20 20.46 -16.31
CA LYS A 301 -16.43 20.15 -17.06
C LYS A 301 -16.19 19.12 -18.16
N GLN A 302 -14.98 19.11 -18.73
CA GLN A 302 -14.53 18.22 -19.78
C GLN A 302 -13.04 17.94 -19.57
N THR A 303 -12.55 16.86 -20.15
CA THR A 303 -11.11 16.57 -20.13
C THR A 303 -10.36 17.61 -20.97
N GLU A 304 -9.37 18.26 -20.39
CA GLU A 304 -8.58 19.31 -21.03
C GLU A 304 -7.10 19.19 -20.69
N VAL A 305 -6.25 19.62 -21.63
CA VAL A 305 -4.80 19.70 -21.43
C VAL A 305 -4.44 21.13 -21.10
N ASP A 306 -3.71 21.33 -20.00
CA ASP A 306 -3.11 22.61 -19.69
C ASP A 306 -2.01 22.94 -20.72
N PRO A 307 -2.15 24.00 -21.53
CA PRO A 307 -1.23 24.30 -22.63
C PRO A 307 0.15 24.78 -22.14
N MET A 308 0.28 25.33 -20.92
CA MET A 308 1.57 25.70 -20.35
C MET A 308 2.26 24.52 -19.67
N MET A 309 1.49 23.76 -18.88
CA MET A 309 2.03 22.72 -18.01
C MET A 309 2.10 21.35 -18.70
N GLY A 310 1.35 21.14 -19.78
CA GLY A 310 1.14 19.81 -20.39
C GLY A 310 0.46 18.84 -19.43
N ALA A 311 -0.24 19.36 -18.42
CA ALA A 311 -0.95 18.55 -17.42
C ALA A 311 -2.32 18.19 -17.98
N LEU A 312 -2.66 16.90 -17.96
CA LEU A 312 -3.99 16.45 -18.37
C LEU A 312 -4.94 16.49 -17.18
N ASN A 313 -5.97 17.31 -17.29
CA ASN A 313 -7.04 17.45 -16.32
C ASN A 313 -8.26 16.69 -16.82
N MET A 314 -8.57 15.58 -16.16
CA MET A 314 -9.68 14.71 -16.54
C MET A 314 -11.01 15.33 -16.11
N GLN A 315 -12.07 15.09 -16.89
CA GLN A 315 -13.43 15.47 -16.51
C GLN A 315 -13.74 14.99 -15.09
N LYS A 316 -14.30 15.91 -14.29
CA LYS A 316 -14.65 15.65 -12.89
C LYS A 316 -15.78 16.54 -12.41
N ALA A 317 -16.87 15.92 -11.99
CA ALA A 317 -18.04 16.55 -11.39
C ALA A 317 -18.15 16.31 -9.88
N GLU A 318 -17.58 15.22 -9.36
CA GLU A 318 -17.71 14.79 -7.97
C GLU A 318 -16.45 15.14 -7.15
N PRO A 319 -16.51 16.21 -6.31
CA PRO A 319 -15.31 16.74 -5.65
C PRO A 319 -14.80 15.84 -4.51
N TRP A 320 -15.60 14.87 -4.06
CA TRP A 320 -15.30 14.00 -2.92
C TRP A 320 -14.92 12.57 -3.31
N LEU A 321 -14.69 12.33 -4.60
CA LEU A 321 -14.19 11.06 -5.13
C LEU A 321 -12.76 11.21 -5.65
N ASN A 322 -11.95 10.18 -5.43
CA ASN A 322 -10.74 9.99 -6.23
C ASN A 322 -11.09 9.35 -7.58
N THR A 323 -10.10 9.25 -8.44
CA THR A 323 -10.22 8.55 -9.72
C THR A 323 -10.15 7.05 -9.48
N PHE A 324 -10.99 6.27 -10.16
CA PHE A 324 -11.04 4.82 -10.02
C PHE A 324 -11.33 4.16 -11.37
N THR A 325 -11.00 2.88 -11.51
CA THR A 325 -11.37 2.08 -12.68
C THR A 325 -12.62 1.25 -12.35
N PRO A 326 -13.77 1.48 -13.03
CA PRO A 326 -15.02 0.77 -12.76
C PRO A 326 -14.86 -0.75 -12.70
N ALA A 327 -14.09 -1.33 -13.63
CA ALA A 327 -13.84 -2.77 -13.66
C ALA A 327 -13.02 -3.26 -12.46
N LEU A 328 -12.02 -2.50 -12.00
CA LEU A 328 -11.26 -2.85 -10.79
C LEU A 328 -12.14 -2.76 -9.54
N THR A 329 -12.96 -1.72 -9.43
CA THR A 329 -13.91 -1.59 -8.32
C THR A 329 -14.94 -2.71 -8.34
N TYR A 330 -15.48 -3.06 -9.51
CA TYR A 330 -16.42 -4.17 -9.66
C TYR A 330 -15.79 -5.53 -9.34
N LEU A 331 -14.53 -5.76 -9.72
CA LEU A 331 -13.84 -7.00 -9.42
C LEU A 331 -13.47 -7.03 -7.93
N PHE A 332 -12.65 -6.12 -7.44
CA PHE A 332 -12.12 -6.19 -6.08
C PHE A 332 -13.12 -5.78 -5.00
N ARG A 333 -14.24 -5.16 -5.38
CA ARG A 333 -15.34 -4.76 -4.50
C ARG A 333 -14.93 -3.86 -3.34
N CYS A 334 -13.77 -3.22 -3.41
CA CYS A 334 -13.19 -2.45 -2.32
C CYS A 334 -12.89 -1.00 -2.73
N ASN A 335 -12.35 -0.20 -1.82
CA ASN A 335 -11.89 1.12 -2.18
C ASN A 335 -10.66 1.01 -3.09
N THR A 336 -10.82 1.50 -4.31
CA THR A 336 -9.81 1.52 -5.36
C THR A 336 -9.50 2.95 -5.75
N ASP A 337 -8.23 3.29 -5.82
CA ASP A 337 -7.77 4.60 -6.31
C ASP A 337 -6.73 4.37 -7.41
N VAL A 338 -6.91 5.05 -8.53
CA VAL A 338 -6.08 4.92 -9.73
C VAL A 338 -5.57 6.30 -10.13
N THR A 339 -4.25 6.43 -10.23
CA THR A 339 -3.58 7.65 -10.68
C THR A 339 -2.81 7.36 -11.96
N SER A 340 -3.14 8.09 -13.03
CA SER A 340 -2.32 8.10 -14.25
C SER A 340 -1.01 8.83 -14.00
N LEU A 341 0.08 8.22 -14.45
CA LEU A 341 1.44 8.75 -14.40
C LEU A 341 1.98 9.07 -15.80
N GLN A 342 1.10 9.13 -16.80
CA GLN A 342 1.50 9.37 -18.20
C GLN A 342 1.62 10.85 -18.57
N SER A 343 1.14 11.78 -17.72
CA SER A 343 1.20 13.22 -17.98
C SER A 343 1.55 14.02 -16.72
N GLY A 344 2.61 14.84 -16.79
CA GLY A 344 2.89 15.90 -15.83
C GLY A 344 3.89 15.57 -14.69
N THR A 345 4.07 16.55 -13.81
CA THR A 345 5.00 16.50 -12.66
C THR A 345 4.60 15.50 -11.57
N ALA A 346 3.38 14.94 -11.66
CA ALA A 346 2.86 13.93 -10.75
C ALA A 346 3.75 12.69 -10.68
N VAL A 347 4.44 12.30 -11.76
CA VAL A 347 5.34 11.13 -11.75
C VAL A 347 6.47 11.27 -10.75
N LYS A 348 7.18 12.42 -10.74
CA LYS A 348 8.29 12.63 -9.80
C LYS A 348 7.77 12.62 -8.36
N ALA A 349 6.61 13.24 -8.11
CA ALA A 349 5.99 13.28 -6.79
C ALA A 349 5.52 11.89 -6.34
N VAL A 350 4.94 11.09 -7.23
CA VAL A 350 4.44 9.73 -6.95
C VAL A 350 5.59 8.74 -6.82
N LEU A 351 6.63 8.80 -7.65
CA LEU A 351 7.85 8.00 -7.48
C LEU A 351 8.55 8.35 -6.17
N LEU A 352 8.70 9.64 -5.83
CA LEU A 352 9.22 10.07 -4.54
C LEU A 352 8.31 9.64 -3.39
N TYR A 353 6.99 9.72 -3.55
CA TYR A 353 6.04 9.26 -2.56
C TYR A 353 6.16 7.77 -2.35
N ILE A 354 6.12 6.95 -3.40
CA ILE A 354 6.19 5.49 -3.33
C ILE A 354 7.53 5.06 -2.75
N THR A 355 8.64 5.60 -3.26
CA THR A 355 9.97 5.29 -2.71
C THR A 355 10.05 5.70 -1.24
N LYS A 356 9.61 6.91 -0.86
CA LYS A 356 9.59 7.37 0.53
C LYS A 356 8.61 6.58 1.42
N TYR A 357 7.50 6.12 0.85
CA TYR A 357 6.41 5.42 1.52
C TYR A 357 6.79 3.97 1.82
N ILE A 358 7.38 3.29 0.84
CA ILE A 358 7.99 1.96 1.00
C ILE A 358 9.13 2.05 2.02
N THR A 359 9.84 3.16 2.05
CA THR A 359 11.00 3.33 2.94
C THR A 359 10.68 4.03 4.24
N LYS A 360 9.39 4.20 4.57
CA LYS A 360 9.01 4.67 5.89
C LYS A 360 9.44 3.59 6.88
N MET A 361 10.56 3.84 7.58
CA MET A 361 11.01 2.98 8.65
C MET A 361 9.87 2.87 9.66
N SER A 362 9.46 1.64 9.96
CA SER A 362 8.35 1.33 10.87
C SER A 362 8.70 1.73 12.30
N LEU A 363 9.99 1.62 12.63
CA LEU A 363 10.56 2.01 13.90
C LEU A 363 11.59 3.12 13.66
N LYS A 364 11.61 4.13 14.54
CA LYS A 364 12.71 5.10 14.57
C LYS A 364 13.89 4.45 15.30
N THR A 365 15.13 4.77 14.91
CA THR A 365 16.34 4.15 15.45
C THR A 365 16.42 4.21 16.99
N TYR A 366 16.02 5.32 17.60
CA TYR A 366 15.96 5.43 19.08
C TYR A 366 14.98 4.46 19.74
N THR A 367 13.90 4.10 19.03
CA THR A 367 12.94 3.10 19.52
C THR A 367 13.54 1.69 19.45
N ALA A 368 14.40 1.42 18.46
CA ALA A 368 15.13 0.15 18.40
C ALA A 368 16.14 0.05 19.56
N PHE A 369 16.89 1.13 19.82
CA PHE A 369 17.78 1.22 20.98
C PHE A 369 17.05 0.96 22.29
N GLU A 370 15.87 1.57 22.49
CA GLU A 370 15.08 1.38 23.72
C GLU A 370 14.52 -0.05 23.86
N VAL A 371 14.14 -0.70 22.75
CA VAL A 371 13.72 -2.11 22.74
C VAL A 371 14.88 -3.03 23.13
N VAL A 372 16.06 -2.85 22.51
CA VAL A 372 17.27 -3.61 22.85
C VAL A 372 17.61 -3.42 24.34
N ARG A 373 17.60 -2.17 24.82
CA ARG A 373 17.81 -1.85 26.25
C ARG A 373 16.83 -2.59 27.15
N THR A 374 15.54 -2.54 26.80
CA THR A 374 14.47 -3.16 27.59
C THR A 374 14.62 -4.67 27.64
N VAL A 375 14.93 -5.31 26.51
CA VAL A 375 15.14 -6.76 26.43
C VAL A 375 16.36 -7.16 27.25
N LEU A 376 17.51 -6.48 27.09
CA LEU A 376 18.72 -6.77 27.86
C LEU A 376 18.52 -6.54 29.37
N SER A 377 17.81 -5.47 29.76
CA SER A 377 17.50 -5.20 31.17
C SER A 377 16.56 -6.23 31.81
N LYS A 378 15.69 -6.86 31.01
CA LYS A 378 14.74 -7.88 31.49
C LYS A 378 15.37 -9.27 31.54
N ASN A 379 16.45 -9.49 30.79
CA ASN A 379 17.14 -10.77 30.69
C ASN A 379 18.57 -10.68 31.26
N GLN A 380 18.73 -9.99 32.39
CA GLN A 380 20.04 -9.84 33.05
C GLN A 380 20.71 -11.18 33.36
N GLU A 381 19.95 -12.25 33.57
CA GLU A 381 20.47 -13.61 33.78
C GLU A 381 21.25 -14.12 32.57
N ILE A 382 20.83 -13.81 31.35
CA ILE A 382 21.52 -14.18 30.10
C ILE A 382 22.79 -13.34 29.92
N VAL A 383 22.74 -12.06 30.29
CA VAL A 383 23.88 -11.13 30.23
C VAL A 383 24.96 -11.52 31.24
N ASN A 384 24.57 -11.99 32.43
CA ASN A 384 25.48 -12.36 33.51
C ASN A 384 26.09 -13.76 33.37
N CYS A 385 25.62 -14.60 32.43
CA CYS A 385 26.20 -15.92 32.16
C CYS A 385 27.54 -15.88 31.39
N HIS A 386 27.98 -14.70 30.93
CA HIS A 386 29.21 -14.54 30.16
C HIS A 386 30.45 -14.16 31.00
N ASP A 387 30.42 -14.38 32.32
CA ASP A 387 31.60 -14.20 33.17
C ASP A 387 32.51 -15.45 33.07
N PRO A 388 33.71 -15.38 32.46
CA PRO A 388 34.58 -16.54 32.26
C PRO A 388 35.32 -16.84 33.56
N SER A 389 34.63 -17.43 34.53
CA SER A 389 35.29 -18.05 35.68
C SER A 389 35.68 -19.50 35.32
N PRO A 390 36.92 -19.95 35.60
CA PRO A 390 37.35 -21.30 35.25
C PRO A 390 36.62 -22.31 36.14
N GLY A 391 35.70 -23.07 35.55
CA GLY A 391 35.05 -24.19 36.20
C GLY A 391 36.05 -25.30 36.57
N PRO A 392 35.75 -26.12 37.60
CA PRO A 392 36.66 -27.14 38.12
C PRO A 392 36.91 -28.26 37.08
N PRO A 393 38.04 -28.99 37.19
CA PRO A 393 38.53 -29.87 36.13
C PRO A 393 37.55 -31.01 35.83
N HIS A 394 37.29 -31.22 34.53
CA HIS A 394 36.51 -32.32 34.00
C HIS A 394 37.06 -33.68 34.46
N ILE A 395 36.23 -34.47 35.14
CA ILE A 395 36.45 -35.91 35.32
C ILE A 395 36.16 -36.56 33.96
N VAL A 396 37.20 -37.11 33.34
CA VAL A 396 37.11 -37.91 32.12
C VAL A 396 36.43 -39.24 32.47
N GLN A 397 35.20 -39.46 31.99
CA GLN A 397 34.59 -40.79 31.98
C GLN A 397 35.11 -41.56 30.75
N GLN A 398 35.74 -42.71 30.99
CA GLN A 398 36.18 -43.66 29.96
C GLN A 398 34.97 -44.30 29.24
N PRO A 399 35.07 -44.62 27.94
CA PRO A 399 33.97 -45.23 27.21
C PRO A 399 33.83 -46.73 27.53
N LEU A 400 32.61 -47.14 27.85
CA LEU A 400 32.22 -48.54 28.04
C LEU A 400 32.26 -49.30 26.71
N ILE A 401 33.04 -50.38 26.68
CA ILE A 401 33.08 -51.37 25.59
C ILE A 401 31.81 -52.23 25.67
N PRO A 402 31.08 -52.46 24.55
CA PRO A 402 29.90 -53.31 24.56
C PRO A 402 30.32 -54.79 24.59
N GLN A 403 29.82 -55.55 25.56
CA GLN A 403 29.84 -57.01 25.49
C GLN A 403 28.54 -57.51 24.89
N ASN A 404 28.68 -58.45 23.95
CA ASN A 404 27.63 -59.27 23.39
C ASN A 404 28.22 -60.69 23.27
N PRO A 405 27.41 -61.78 23.31
CA PRO A 405 26.07 -61.93 23.88
C PRO A 405 26.07 -62.60 25.27
#